data_AF-A0A353VS84-F1
#
_entry.id   AF-A0A353VS84-F1
#
_cell.length_a   1.000
_cell.length_b   1.000
_cell.length_c   1.000
_cell.angle_alpha   90.00
_cell.angle_beta   90.00
_cell.angle_gamma   90.00
#
_symmetry.space_group_name_H-M   'P 1'
#
loop_
_entity.id
_entity.type
_entity.pdbx_description
1 polymer ?
#
loop_
_entity_poly.entity_id
_entity_poly.type
_entity_poly.pdbx_seq_one_letter_code
_entity_poly.pdbx_strand_id
1 'polypeptide(L)'
;MLIIIAVLGFAAVAGAQPRAIGLRSGWGLDFSYEHTLKGPNFAEFEVGLDGYAFDAFHADAIYNFMIATPDWTPVGTWGIYAGPGVSAYMWPSESVFYGGILGNVGLEYKFKFPLQLSVDVRPRIMFGNGGVWTDGIFYGGVSARYYF
;
A
#
# COMPACT_ATOMS: atom_id res chain seq x y z
N MET A 1 -2.41 -15.44 -14.71
CA MET A 1 -2.84 -14.61 -15.87
C MET A 1 -3.86 -13.55 -15.49
N LEU A 2 -4.88 -13.86 -14.66
CA LEU A 2 -5.90 -12.88 -14.22
C LEU A 2 -5.32 -11.73 -13.36
N ILE A 3 -4.38 -12.02 -12.47
CA ILE A 3 -3.73 -11.02 -11.59
C ILE A 3 -2.91 -10.01 -12.42
N ILE A 4 -2.18 -10.48 -13.43
CA ILE A 4 -1.40 -9.61 -14.33
C ILE A 4 -2.33 -8.71 -15.16
N ILE A 5 -3.49 -9.21 -15.59
CA ILE A 5 -4.49 -8.43 -16.33
C ILE A 5 -5.15 -7.38 -15.43
N ALA A 6 -5.38 -7.67 -14.14
CA ALA A 6 -5.88 -6.69 -13.17
C ALA A 6 -4.86 -5.57 -12.87
N VAL A 7 -3.57 -5.94 -12.73
CA VAL A 7 -2.47 -4.98 -12.53
C VAL A 7 -2.24 -4.09 -13.76
N LEU A 8 -2.28 -4.66 -14.97
CA LEU A 8 -2.14 -3.90 -16.22
C LEU A 8 -3.38 -3.05 -16.54
N GLY A 9 -4.58 -3.51 -16.15
CA GLY A 9 -5.83 -2.76 -16.30
C GLY A 9 -5.86 -1.47 -15.47
N PHE A 10 -5.23 -1.45 -14.29
CA PHE A 10 -5.09 -0.24 -13.47
C PHE A 10 -4.02 0.73 -13.99
N ALA A 11 -2.97 0.23 -14.65
CA ALA A 11 -1.90 1.06 -15.22
C ALA A 11 -2.34 1.89 -16.44
N ALA A 12 -3.44 1.52 -17.11
CA ALA A 12 -3.87 2.12 -18.37
C ALA A 12 -4.65 3.45 -18.25
N VAL A 13 -4.95 3.94 -17.04
CA VAL A 13 -5.61 5.25 -16.86
C VAL A 13 -4.55 6.35 -16.70
N ALA A 14 -3.99 6.76 -17.83
CA ALA A 14 -3.04 7.87 -17.90
C ALA A 14 -3.76 9.24 -17.80
N GLY A 15 -4.22 9.61 -16.61
CA GLY A 15 -4.68 10.97 -16.28
C GLY A 15 -3.57 11.83 -15.68
N ALA A 16 -3.63 13.16 -15.86
CA ALA A 16 -2.66 14.15 -15.34
C ALA A 16 -2.62 14.30 -13.80
N GLN A 17 -3.06 13.29 -13.05
CA GLN A 17 -3.05 13.28 -11.60
C GLN A 17 -1.69 12.81 -11.07
N PRO A 18 -1.20 13.37 -9.95
CA PRO A 18 0.09 12.99 -9.37
C PRO A 18 0.18 11.49 -9.05
N ARG A 19 1.35 10.92 -9.27
CA ARG A 19 1.65 9.51 -9.04
C ARG A 19 2.89 9.37 -8.18
N ALA A 20 3.01 8.25 -7.47
CA ALA A 20 4.24 7.90 -6.79
C ALA A 20 4.57 6.43 -7.00
N ILE A 21 5.86 6.11 -7.11
CA ILE A 21 6.36 4.73 -7.12
C ILE A 21 7.45 4.59 -6.08
N GLY A 22 7.53 3.46 -5.41
CA GLY A 22 8.62 3.24 -4.49
C GLY A 22 8.57 1.93 -3.74
N LEU A 23 9.31 1.91 -2.66
CA LEU A 23 9.45 0.75 -1.80
C LEU A 23 8.83 1.04 -0.45
N ARG A 24 8.13 0.05 0.09
CA ARG A 24 7.67 0.04 1.47
C ARG A 24 8.32 -1.15 2.18
N SER A 25 8.81 -0.94 3.39
CA SER A 25 9.41 -1.96 4.24
C SER A 25 8.59 -2.07 5.52
N GLY A 26 8.08 -3.26 5.78
CA GLY A 26 7.40 -3.63 7.02
C GLY A 26 7.98 -4.94 7.53
N TRP A 27 7.17 -5.99 7.55
CA TRP A 27 7.67 -7.35 7.73
C TRP A 27 8.43 -7.85 6.50
N GLY A 28 7.95 -7.46 5.32
CA GLY A 28 8.55 -7.73 4.03
C GLY A 28 9.07 -6.50 3.31
N LEU A 29 9.30 -6.68 2.02
CA LEU A 29 9.60 -5.61 1.07
C LEU A 29 8.50 -5.55 0.01
N ASP A 30 7.88 -4.38 -0.10
CA ASP A 30 6.76 -4.13 -0.99
C ASP A 30 7.16 -3.12 -2.07
N PHE A 31 6.85 -3.42 -3.32
CA PHE A 31 6.80 -2.44 -4.40
C PHE A 31 5.45 -1.75 -4.36
N SER A 32 5.46 -0.42 -4.35
CA SER A 32 4.26 0.39 -4.17
C SER A 32 4.07 1.37 -5.33
N TYR A 33 2.82 1.56 -5.73
CA TYR A 33 2.38 2.54 -6.70
C TYR A 33 1.17 3.29 -6.15
N GLU A 34 1.26 4.60 -6.11
CA GLU A 34 0.17 5.50 -5.72
C GLU A 34 -0.32 6.29 -6.93
N HIS A 35 -1.63 6.46 -7.00
CA HIS A 35 -2.29 7.31 -7.98
C HIS A 35 -3.27 8.23 -7.27
N THR A 36 -2.99 9.53 -7.32
CA THR A 36 -3.90 10.56 -6.80
C THR A 36 -5.19 10.53 -7.62
N LEU A 37 -6.32 10.57 -6.92
CA LEU A 37 -7.64 10.57 -7.51
C LEU A 37 -8.18 12.00 -7.54
N LYS A 38 -9.48 12.17 -7.80
CA LYS A 38 -10.10 13.49 -7.74
C LYS A 38 -10.00 14.04 -6.31
N GLY A 39 -9.30 15.16 -6.14
CA GLY A 39 -9.08 15.79 -4.84
C GLY A 39 -7.81 15.26 -4.16
N PRO A 40 -7.74 15.25 -2.82
CA PRO A 40 -6.53 14.84 -2.10
C PRO A 40 -6.45 13.33 -1.84
N ASN A 41 -7.51 12.56 -2.16
CA ASN A 41 -7.54 11.11 -1.95
C ASN A 41 -6.71 10.39 -3.01
N PHE A 42 -6.18 9.21 -2.68
CA PHE A 42 -5.34 8.44 -3.58
C PHE A 42 -5.64 6.93 -3.48
N ALA A 43 -5.41 6.22 -4.58
CA ALA A 43 -5.37 4.76 -4.58
C ALA A 43 -3.90 4.31 -4.45
N GLU A 44 -3.68 3.25 -3.70
CA GLU A 44 -2.36 2.66 -3.47
C GLU A 44 -2.43 1.17 -3.83
N PHE A 45 -1.48 0.72 -4.65
CA PHE A 45 -1.32 -0.65 -5.08
C PHE A 45 0.05 -1.13 -4.66
N GLU A 46 0.10 -2.31 -4.06
CA GLU A 46 1.36 -2.89 -3.64
C GLU A 46 1.47 -4.35 -4.04
N VAL A 47 2.70 -4.76 -4.34
CA VAL A 47 3.06 -6.17 -4.50
C VAL A 47 4.28 -6.39 -3.64
N GLY A 48 4.17 -7.31 -2.69
CA GLY A 48 5.20 -7.52 -1.69
C GLY A 48 5.63 -8.96 -1.54
N LEU A 49 6.81 -9.08 -0.95
CA LEU A 49 7.43 -10.33 -0.55
C LEU A 49 7.60 -10.32 0.95
N ASP A 50 7.01 -11.30 1.61
CA ASP A 50 6.97 -11.41 3.06
C ASP A 50 7.72 -12.66 3.55
N GLY A 51 8.11 -12.64 4.83
CA GLY A 51 8.80 -13.74 5.49
C GLY A 51 10.33 -13.67 5.40
N TYR A 52 11.01 -14.30 6.36
CA TYR A 52 12.49 -14.30 6.43
C TYR A 52 13.17 -14.91 5.20
N ALA A 53 12.45 -15.75 4.45
CA ALA A 53 12.92 -16.39 3.23
C ALA A 53 12.28 -15.83 1.95
N PHE A 54 11.47 -14.76 2.04
CA PHE A 54 10.65 -14.25 0.93
C PHE A 54 9.81 -15.35 0.26
N ASP A 55 9.22 -16.21 1.09
CA ASP A 55 8.45 -17.38 0.68
C ASP A 55 6.95 -17.11 0.57
N ALA A 56 6.53 -15.89 0.92
CA ALA A 56 5.18 -15.39 0.74
C ALA A 56 5.12 -14.20 -0.21
N PHE A 57 4.01 -14.11 -0.93
CA PHE A 57 3.71 -13.02 -1.83
C PHE A 57 2.34 -12.45 -1.50
N HIS A 58 2.22 -11.13 -1.54
CA HIS A 58 0.92 -10.46 -1.46
C HIS A 58 0.75 -9.41 -2.54
N ALA A 59 -0.52 -9.13 -2.82
CA ALA A 59 -0.96 -8.00 -3.60
C ALA A 59 -2.04 -7.26 -2.82
N ASP A 60 -1.80 -5.98 -2.57
CA ASP A 60 -2.71 -5.11 -1.82
C ASP A 60 -3.25 -4.01 -2.75
N ALA A 61 -4.52 -3.65 -2.55
CA ALA A 61 -5.16 -2.52 -3.20
C ALA A 61 -5.95 -1.72 -2.17
N ILE A 62 -5.66 -0.43 -2.06
CA ILE A 62 -6.11 0.43 -0.96
C ILE A 62 -6.66 1.72 -1.52
N TYR A 63 -7.78 2.19 -0.98
CA TYR A 63 -8.28 3.53 -1.21
C TYR A 63 -8.02 4.37 0.04
N ASN A 64 -7.16 5.38 -0.05
CA ASN A 64 -6.80 6.24 1.06
C ASN A 64 -7.54 7.59 0.97
N PHE A 65 -8.28 7.91 2.03
CA PHE A 65 -8.84 9.24 2.26
C PHE A 65 -7.78 10.12 2.89
N MET A 66 -7.54 11.30 2.32
CA MET A 66 -6.72 12.31 2.98
C MET A 66 -7.56 12.98 4.07
N ILE A 67 -7.19 12.75 5.32
CA ILE A 67 -7.91 13.22 6.50
C ILE A 67 -7.49 14.64 6.87
N ALA A 68 -6.18 14.92 6.82
CA ALA A 68 -5.65 16.24 7.14
C ALA A 68 -4.31 16.50 6.44
N THR A 69 -3.99 17.77 6.21
CA THR A 69 -2.68 18.22 5.72
C THR A 69 -2.11 19.27 6.68
N PRO A 70 -1.50 18.85 7.80
CA PRO A 70 -1.01 19.78 8.80
C PRO A 70 0.16 20.63 8.28
N ASP A 71 0.19 21.90 8.65
CA ASP A 71 1.31 22.80 8.35
C ASP A 71 2.35 22.78 9.49
N TRP A 72 2.99 21.62 9.69
CA TRP A 72 3.99 21.45 10.76
C TRP A 72 5.39 21.88 10.34
N THR A 73 5.68 21.95 9.03
CA THR A 73 6.98 22.39 8.51
C THR A 73 6.80 23.33 7.32
N PRO A 74 7.61 24.39 7.20
CA PRO A 74 7.42 25.43 6.18
C PRO A 74 7.90 25.07 4.77
N VAL A 75 8.42 23.85 4.59
CA VAL A 75 9.15 23.47 3.37
C VAL A 75 8.48 22.32 2.63
N GLY A 76 7.96 21.31 3.31
CA GLY A 76 7.29 20.18 2.69
C GLY A 76 5.80 20.14 3.00
N THR A 77 5.12 19.13 2.47
CA THR A 77 3.69 18.92 2.70
C THR A 77 3.48 17.67 3.53
N TRP A 78 2.75 17.78 4.64
CA TRP A 78 2.30 16.64 5.42
C TRP A 78 0.94 16.16 4.95
N GLY A 79 0.71 14.86 5.05
CA GLY A 79 -0.59 14.24 4.81
C GLY A 79 -0.87 13.18 5.87
N ILE A 80 -2.04 13.23 6.48
CA ILE A 80 -2.57 12.16 7.33
C ILE A 80 -3.68 11.49 6.54
N TYR A 81 -3.57 10.19 6.34
CA TYR A 81 -4.55 9.43 5.57
C TYR A 81 -5.02 8.18 6.30
N ALA A 82 -6.22 7.73 5.94
CA ALA A 82 -6.74 6.45 6.36
C ALA A 82 -7.62 5.86 5.27
N GLY A 83 -7.68 4.53 5.17
CA GLY A 83 -8.33 3.90 4.03
C GLY A 83 -8.64 2.42 4.23
N PRO A 84 -9.75 1.91 3.66
CA PRO A 84 -9.95 0.48 3.50
C PRO A 84 -9.23 -0.04 2.25
N GLY A 85 -8.94 -1.33 2.26
CA GLY A 85 -8.36 -2.03 1.13
C GLY A 85 -8.70 -3.52 1.13
N VAL A 86 -8.18 -4.20 0.12
CA VAL A 86 -8.24 -5.66 -0.03
C VAL A 86 -6.83 -6.21 -0.21
N SER A 87 -6.64 -7.44 0.25
CA SER A 87 -5.38 -8.17 0.13
C SER A 87 -5.61 -9.54 -0.46
N ALA A 88 -4.68 -9.98 -1.31
CA ALA A 88 -4.55 -11.36 -1.75
C ALA A 88 -3.15 -11.84 -1.39
N TYR A 89 -3.07 -12.98 -0.73
CA TYR A 89 -1.85 -13.53 -0.16
C TYR A 89 -1.64 -14.97 -0.60
N MET A 90 -0.40 -15.34 -0.91
CA MET A 90 -0.05 -16.70 -1.31
C MET A 90 1.26 -17.17 -0.66
N TRP A 91 1.27 -18.42 -0.20
CA TRP A 91 2.46 -19.18 0.14
C TRP A 91 2.62 -20.33 -0.86
N PRO A 92 3.46 -20.18 -1.90
CA PRO A 92 3.60 -21.19 -2.94
C PRO A 92 4.11 -22.54 -2.42
N SER A 93 5.01 -22.54 -1.43
CA SER A 93 5.57 -23.74 -0.81
C SER A 93 4.50 -24.61 -0.14
N GLU A 94 3.47 -23.99 0.41
CA GLU A 94 2.40 -24.67 1.14
C GLU A 94 1.13 -24.84 0.29
N SER A 95 1.11 -24.32 -0.94
CA SER A 95 -0.09 -24.25 -1.80
C SER A 95 -1.28 -23.56 -1.11
N VAL A 96 -0.98 -22.59 -0.26
CA VAL A 96 -1.97 -21.87 0.54
C VAL A 96 -2.26 -20.50 -0.08
N PHE A 97 -3.55 -20.15 -0.12
CA PHE A 97 -4.04 -18.86 -0.59
C PHE A 97 -5.00 -18.25 0.44
N TYR A 98 -4.83 -16.96 0.72
CA TYR A 98 -5.73 -16.16 1.53
C TYR A 98 -6.19 -14.93 0.75
N GLY A 99 -7.44 -14.53 0.97
CA GLY A 99 -7.99 -13.28 0.47
C GLY A 99 -8.70 -12.56 1.61
N GLY A 100 -8.62 -11.23 1.64
CA GLY A 100 -9.11 -10.49 2.79
C GLY A 100 -9.31 -9.01 2.57
N ILE A 101 -9.64 -8.36 3.67
CA ILE A 101 -9.72 -6.91 3.79
C ILE A 101 -8.56 -6.41 4.63
N LEU A 102 -8.17 -5.17 4.38
CA LEU A 102 -7.19 -4.47 5.17
C LEU A 102 -7.67 -3.05 5.48
N GLY A 103 -7.17 -2.50 6.57
CA GLY A 103 -7.21 -1.07 6.84
C GLY A 103 -5.81 -0.49 6.70
N ASN A 104 -5.72 0.81 6.43
CA ASN A 104 -4.48 1.56 6.36
C ASN A 104 -4.65 2.87 7.12
N VAL A 105 -3.69 3.23 7.96
CA VAL A 105 -3.62 4.54 8.61
C VAL A 105 -2.17 4.97 8.55
N GLY A 106 -1.91 6.15 7.99
CA GLY A 106 -0.54 6.59 7.79
C GLY A 106 -0.35 8.09 7.81
N LEU A 107 0.92 8.45 7.90
CA LEU A 107 1.45 9.80 7.83
C LEU A 107 2.47 9.85 6.70
N GLU A 108 2.28 10.77 5.76
CA GLU A 108 3.23 11.06 4.69
C GLU A 108 3.85 12.45 4.84
N TYR A 109 5.06 12.56 4.30
CA TYR A 109 5.76 13.82 4.09
C TYR A 109 6.33 13.88 2.69
N LYS A 110 5.88 14.88 1.91
CA LYS A 110 6.37 15.19 0.57
C LYS A 110 7.38 16.32 0.64
N PHE A 111 8.60 16.06 0.16
CA PHE A 111 9.66 17.06 0.07
C PHE A 111 9.42 18.02 -1.09
N LYS A 112 10.22 19.10 -1.20
CA LYS A 112 10.18 20.02 -2.36
C LYS A 112 10.74 19.39 -3.64
N PHE A 113 11.61 18.41 -3.48
CA PHE A 113 12.12 17.56 -4.56
C PHE A 113 11.29 16.26 -4.57
N PRO A 114 11.29 15.48 -5.67
CA PRO A 114 10.33 14.40 -5.92
C PRO A 114 10.54 13.15 -5.05
N LEU A 115 10.54 13.31 -3.73
CA LEU A 115 10.62 12.27 -2.72
C LEU A 115 9.46 12.43 -1.73
N GLN A 116 8.82 11.32 -1.44
CA GLN A 116 7.80 11.13 -0.43
C GLN A 116 8.29 10.06 0.53
N LEU A 117 8.17 10.33 1.82
CA LEU A 117 8.34 9.32 2.87
C LEU A 117 7.01 9.12 3.56
N SER A 118 6.69 7.88 3.93
CA SER A 118 5.52 7.62 4.77
C SER A 118 5.82 6.61 5.86
N VAL A 119 5.01 6.67 6.90
CA VAL A 119 4.90 5.62 7.92
C VAL A 119 3.43 5.25 8.03
N ASP A 120 3.12 3.96 8.08
CA ASP A 120 1.75 3.47 8.12
C ASP A 120 1.61 2.24 9.00
N VAL A 121 0.39 2.01 9.48
CA VAL A 121 -0.04 0.78 10.13
C VAL A 121 -1.19 0.19 9.32
N ARG A 122 -1.10 -1.10 9.05
CA ARG A 122 -1.98 -1.81 8.11
C ARG A 122 -2.54 -3.09 8.70
N PRO A 123 -3.60 -3.03 9.54
CA PRO A 123 -4.25 -4.23 10.03
C PRO A 123 -4.89 -5.02 8.88
N ARG A 124 -4.67 -6.33 8.85
CA ARG A 124 -5.24 -7.24 7.83
C ARG A 124 -6.05 -8.35 8.47
N ILE A 125 -7.18 -8.68 7.85
CA ILE A 125 -8.02 -9.83 8.21
C ILE A 125 -8.28 -10.61 6.92
N MET A 126 -7.81 -11.84 6.88
CA MET A 126 -7.86 -12.68 5.68
C MET A 126 -8.50 -14.02 5.95
N PHE A 127 -9.09 -14.58 4.90
CA PHE A 127 -9.81 -15.83 4.91
C PHE A 127 -9.19 -16.75 3.86
N GLY A 128 -8.96 -18.00 4.24
CA GLY A 128 -8.27 -18.96 3.38
C GLY A 128 -7.95 -20.23 4.13
N ASN A 129 -7.74 -21.31 3.39
CA ASN A 129 -7.35 -22.62 3.95
C ASN A 129 -8.23 -23.11 5.12
N GLY A 130 -9.54 -22.83 5.07
CA GLY A 130 -10.49 -23.22 6.12
C GLY A 130 -10.43 -22.41 7.42
N GLY A 131 -9.68 -21.31 7.45
CA GLY A 131 -9.50 -20.48 8.65
C GLY A 131 -9.47 -18.98 8.39
N VAL A 132 -9.20 -18.24 9.48
CA VAL A 132 -8.98 -16.80 9.49
C VAL A 132 -7.52 -16.54 9.88
N TRP A 133 -6.86 -15.67 9.13
CA TRP A 133 -5.50 -15.22 9.38
C TRP A 133 -5.45 -13.70 9.52
N THR A 134 -4.55 -13.20 10.38
CA THR A 134 -4.36 -11.76 10.61
C THR A 134 -2.91 -11.48 10.98
N ASP A 135 -2.40 -10.35 10.50
CA ASP A 135 -1.10 -9.79 10.90
C ASP A 135 -1.14 -9.09 12.27
N GLY A 136 -2.32 -9.07 12.91
CA GLY A 136 -2.59 -8.25 14.09
C GLY A 136 -2.82 -6.78 13.75
N ILE A 137 -2.91 -5.96 14.80
CA ILE A 137 -3.29 -4.53 14.68
C ILE A 137 -2.11 -3.56 14.60
N PHE A 138 -0.88 -4.06 14.77
CA PHE A 138 0.35 -3.26 14.84
C PHE A 138 1.32 -3.55 13.69
N TYR A 139 0.83 -4.12 12.58
CA TYR A 139 1.65 -4.31 11.39
C TYR A 139 2.00 -2.95 10.78
N GLY A 140 3.17 -2.43 11.13
CA GLY A 140 3.66 -1.13 10.67
C GLY A 140 4.59 -1.25 9.47
N GLY A 141 4.85 -0.13 8.81
CA GLY A 141 5.91 -0.03 7.83
C GLY A 141 6.30 1.41 7.52
N VAL A 142 7.41 1.53 6.80
CA VAL A 142 7.97 2.78 6.32
C VAL A 142 8.11 2.71 4.81
N SER A 143 7.83 3.79 4.12
CA SER A 143 7.97 3.85 2.66
C SER A 143 8.84 5.01 2.21
N ALA A 144 9.50 4.80 1.08
CA ALA A 144 10.17 5.83 0.31
C ALA A 144 9.71 5.74 -1.14
N ARG A 145 9.10 6.82 -1.63
CA ARG A 145 8.47 6.88 -2.95
C ARG A 145 8.95 8.10 -3.73
N TYR A 146 9.24 7.90 -5.00
CA TYR A 146 9.47 8.97 -5.96
C TYR A 146 8.11 9.42 -6.51
N TYR A 147 7.77 10.70 -6.34
CA TYR A 147 6.49 11.25 -6.81
C TYR A 147 6.68 12.14 -8.06
N PHE A 148 5.74 12.07 -9.00
CA PHE A 148 5.79 12.76 -10.30
C PHE A 148 4.40 13.10 -10.86
#